data_AF-A3IYN8-F1
#
_entry.id   AF-A3IYN8-F1
#
_cell.length_a   1.000
_cell.length_b   1.000
_cell.length_c   1.000
_cell.angle_alpha   90.00
_cell.angle_beta   90.00
_cell.angle_gamma   90.00
#
_symmetry.space_group_name_H-M   'P 1'
#
loop_
_entity.id
_entity.type
_entity.pdbx_description
1 polymer ?
#
loop_
_entity_poly.entity_id
_entity_poly.type
_entity_poly.pdbx_seq_one_letter_code
_entity_poly.pdbx_strand_id
1 'polypeptide(L)'
;MNNSKENLGSFFKPINLLIAVIIITVIFIIAFYNLSENPESRQIRQTAEKQLRLFARGYSLKAIDCEGIDANNDGWVNCRADDRTGQLLYLECPYQVTDQECRYRD
;
A
#
# COMPACT_ATOMS: atom_id res chain seq x y z
N MET A 1 -21.54 -43.85 42.35
CA MET A 1 -20.47 -43.04 41.73
C MET A 1 -20.37 -43.44 40.27
N ASN A 2 -21.06 -42.72 39.38
CA ASN A 2 -20.98 -42.96 37.94
C ASN A 2 -19.91 -42.02 37.37
N ASN A 3 -18.75 -42.57 37.07
CA ASN A 3 -17.71 -41.88 36.32
C ASN A 3 -18.22 -41.69 34.89
N SER A 4 -18.65 -40.46 34.58
CA SER A 4 -18.93 -40.01 33.23
C SER A 4 -17.65 -40.14 32.41
N LYS A 5 -17.63 -41.08 31.46
CA LYS A 5 -16.64 -41.08 30.39
C LYS A 5 -16.94 -39.87 29.52
N GLU A 6 -16.16 -38.81 29.73
CA GLU A 6 -16.01 -37.70 28.80
C GLU A 6 -15.66 -38.29 27.42
N ASN A 7 -16.65 -38.37 26.54
CA ASN A 7 -16.43 -38.72 25.14
C ASN A 7 -15.67 -37.55 24.50
N LEU A 8 -14.35 -37.67 24.47
CA LEU A 8 -13.43 -36.87 23.64
C LEU A 8 -13.59 -37.23 22.15
N GLY A 9 -14.83 -37.44 21.71
CA GLY A 9 -15.19 -37.86 20.37
C GLY A 9 -15.97 -36.75 19.68
N SER A 10 -15.42 -36.24 18.57
CA SER A 10 -16.03 -35.28 17.64
C SER A 10 -15.47 -33.84 17.68
N PHE A 11 -14.15 -33.69 17.74
CA PHE A 11 -13.50 -32.39 17.51
C PHE A 11 -13.31 -32.04 16.02
N PHE A 12 -13.55 -32.96 15.10
CA PHE A 12 -13.49 -32.72 13.66
C PHE A 12 -14.87 -32.86 13.01
N LYS A 13 -15.75 -31.88 13.25
CA LYS A 13 -16.88 -31.67 12.35
C LYS A 13 -16.31 -31.23 10.99
N PRO A 14 -16.78 -31.77 9.85
CA PRO A 14 -16.35 -31.33 8.51
C PRO A 14 -16.55 -29.82 8.31
N ILE A 15 -17.50 -29.24 9.05
CA ILE A 15 -17.73 -27.79 9.14
C ILE A 15 -16.51 -27.05 9.71
N ASN A 16 -15.85 -27.58 10.75
CA ASN A 16 -14.66 -26.95 11.33
C ASN A 16 -13.46 -27.00 10.36
N LEU A 17 -13.35 -28.06 9.56
CA LEU A 17 -12.34 -28.18 8.51
C LEU A 17 -12.56 -27.12 7.42
N LEU A 18 -13.81 -26.93 6.99
CA LEU A 18 -14.18 -25.91 6.00
C LEU A 18 -13.80 -24.50 6.49
N ILE A 19 -14.12 -24.17 7.74
CA ILE A 19 -13.79 -22.88 8.35
C ILE A 19 -12.27 -22.67 8.40
N ALA A 20 -11.51 -23.69 8.79
CA ALA A 20 -10.04 -23.61 8.83
C ALA A 20 -9.44 -23.32 7.45
N VAL A 21 -9.95 -23.98 6.39
CA VAL A 21 -9.50 -23.77 5.01
C VAL A 21 -9.78 -22.33 4.55
N ILE A 22 -10.95 -21.79 4.85
CA ILE A 22 -11.30 -20.40 4.51
C ILE A 22 -10.33 -19.42 5.20
N ILE A 23 -10.09 -19.59 6.50
CA ILE A 23 -9.18 -18.72 7.27
C ILE A 23 -7.77 -18.77 6.67
N ILE A 24 -7.25 -19.97 6.41
CA ILE A 24 -5.93 -20.17 5.81
C ILE A 24 -5.85 -19.47 4.44
N THR A 25 -6.89 -19.61 3.62
CA THR A 25 -6.94 -19.01 2.28
C THR A 25 -6.90 -17.48 2.36
N VAL A 26 -7.67 -16.87 3.27
CA VAL A 26 -7.65 -15.42 3.50
C VAL A 26 -6.27 -14.95 3.95
N ILE A 27 -5.62 -15.67 4.87
CA ILE A 27 -4.26 -15.34 5.33
C ILE A 27 -3.28 -15.40 4.15
N PHE A 28 -3.34 -16.45 3.32
CA PHE A 28 -2.48 -16.57 2.14
C PHE A 28 -2.70 -15.45 1.13
N ILE A 29 -3.95 -15.07 0.88
CA ILE A 29 -4.27 -13.96 -0.03
C ILE A 29 -3.66 -12.66 0.49
N ILE A 30 -3.86 -12.34 1.78
CA ILE A 30 -3.30 -11.12 2.38
C ILE A 30 -1.76 -11.15 2.36
N ALA A 31 -1.15 -12.29 2.72
CA ALA A 31 0.29 -12.45 2.70
C ALA A 31 0.85 -12.31 1.28
N PHE A 32 0.18 -12.87 0.28
CA PHE A 32 0.57 -12.77 -1.12
C PHE A 32 0.50 -11.33 -1.62
N TYR A 33 -0.58 -10.61 -1.33
CA TYR A 33 -0.69 -9.19 -1.70
C TYR A 33 0.39 -8.32 -1.05
N ASN A 34 0.74 -8.59 0.22
CA ASN A 34 1.81 -7.85 0.91
C ASN A 34 3.22 -8.24 0.42
N LEU A 35 3.45 -9.52 0.11
CA LEU A 35 4.73 -9.98 -0.45
C LEU A 35 4.92 -9.55 -1.90
N SER A 36 3.82 -9.37 -2.64
CA SER A 36 3.84 -8.93 -4.03
C SER A 36 3.98 -7.42 -4.19
N GLU A 37 3.89 -6.63 -3.11
CA GLU A 37 4.28 -5.22 -3.13
C GLU A 37 5.81 -5.17 -3.28
N ASN A 38 6.29 -4.87 -4.49
CA ASN A 38 7.71 -4.86 -4.83
C ASN A 38 8.46 -3.90 -3.86
N PRO A 39 9.51 -4.33 -3.15
CA PRO A 39 10.28 -3.44 -2.28
C PRO A 39 10.80 -2.19 -3.01
N GLU A 40 11.09 -2.33 -4.30
CA GLU A 40 11.46 -1.22 -5.17
C GLU A 40 10.32 -0.19 -5.29
N SER A 41 9.08 -0.64 -5.52
CA SER A 41 7.95 0.29 -5.66
C SER A 41 7.68 1.07 -4.38
N ARG A 42 7.88 0.42 -3.24
CA ARG A 42 7.80 1.08 -1.93
C ARG A 42 8.88 2.15 -1.77
N GLN A 43 10.12 1.86 -2.18
CA GLN A 43 11.22 2.82 -2.11
C GLN A 43 11.00 4.02 -3.05
N ILE A 44 10.51 3.77 -4.26
CA ILE A 44 10.13 4.78 -5.24
C ILE A 44 9.07 5.71 -4.63
N ARG A 45 7.96 5.13 -4.15
CA ARG A 45 6.86 5.90 -3.52
C ARG A 45 7.34 6.75 -2.35
N GLN A 46 8.10 6.17 -1.42
CA GLN A 46 8.59 6.88 -0.24
C GLN A 46 9.50 8.05 -0.60
N THR A 47 10.35 7.88 -1.61
CA THR A 47 11.27 8.93 -2.05
C THR A 47 10.51 10.06 -2.75
N ALA A 48 9.60 9.72 -3.66
CA ALA A 48 8.76 10.70 -4.34
C ALA A 48 7.82 11.45 -3.37
N GLU A 49 7.20 10.77 -2.41
CA GLU A 49 6.36 11.40 -1.38
C GLU A 49 7.16 12.41 -0.54
N LYS A 50 8.44 12.13 -0.26
CA LYS A 50 9.29 13.07 0.46
C LYS A 50 9.50 14.35 -0.35
N GLN A 51 9.74 14.22 -1.65
CA GLN A 51 9.86 15.37 -2.56
C GLN A 51 8.53 16.13 -2.69
N LEU A 52 7.43 15.41 -2.83
CA LEU A 52 6.07 15.98 -2.86
C LEU A 52 5.79 16.83 -1.62
N ARG A 53 6.16 16.34 -0.43
CA ARG A 53 5.96 17.10 0.82
C ARG A 53 6.81 18.35 0.89
N LEU A 54 8.04 18.32 0.36
CA LEU A 54 8.91 19.51 0.29
C LEU A 54 8.33 20.55 -0.67
N PHE A 55 7.96 20.12 -1.87
CA PHE A 55 7.31 20.95 -2.88
C PHE A 55 5.99 21.54 -2.35
N ALA A 56 5.11 20.70 -1.81
CA ALA A 56 3.81 21.12 -1.29
C ALA A 56 3.92 22.19 -0.20
N ARG A 57 4.95 22.13 0.66
CA ARG A 57 5.22 23.19 1.65
C ARG A 57 5.57 24.53 1.00
N GLY A 58 6.36 24.53 -0.07
CA GLY A 58 6.72 25.74 -0.81
C GLY A 58 5.52 26.38 -1.52
N TYR A 59 4.64 25.55 -2.09
CA TYR A 59 3.51 25.99 -2.90
C TYR A 59 2.17 26.02 -2.15
N SER A 60 2.19 25.80 -0.83
CA SER A 60 0.99 25.75 0.02
C SER A 60 -0.06 24.73 -0.44
N LEU A 61 0.41 23.59 -0.93
CA LEU A 61 -0.40 22.44 -1.30
C LEU A 61 -0.43 21.44 -0.13
N LYS A 62 -1.38 20.51 -0.18
CA LYS A 62 -1.47 19.37 0.73
C LYS A 62 -1.10 18.10 -0.04
N ALA A 63 0.09 17.57 0.22
CA ALA A 63 0.54 16.30 -0.34
C ALA A 63 -0.42 15.15 0.05
N ILE A 64 -0.84 14.36 -0.93
CA ILE A 64 -1.72 13.20 -0.73
C ILE A 64 -0.88 11.92 -0.81
N ASP A 65 -0.48 11.52 -2.01
CA ASP A 65 0.27 10.30 -2.27
C ASP A 65 1.02 10.34 -3.60
N CYS A 66 1.87 9.34 -3.82
CA CYS A 66 2.59 9.11 -5.07
C CYS A 66 2.45 7.65 -5.51
N GLU A 67 2.53 7.43 -6.82
CA GLU A 67 2.65 6.12 -7.40
C GLU A 67 4.03 5.52 -7.06
N GLY A 68 4.06 4.20 -6.85
CA GLY A 68 5.30 3.46 -6.63
C GLY A 68 5.88 2.87 -7.91
N ILE A 69 5.33 3.21 -9.08
CA ILE A 69 5.73 2.62 -10.36
C ILE A 69 6.09 3.76 -11.29
N ASP A 70 7.31 3.71 -11.81
CA ASP A 70 7.72 4.51 -12.94
C ASP A 70 7.41 3.73 -14.23
N ALA A 71 6.32 4.11 -14.90
CA ALA A 71 5.84 3.44 -16.10
C ALA A 71 6.76 3.66 -17.31
N ASN A 72 7.52 4.76 -17.31
CA ASN A 72 8.34 5.20 -18.45
C ASN A 72 9.85 5.04 -18.19
N ASN A 73 10.22 4.68 -16.96
CA ASN A 73 11.59 4.55 -16.47
C ASN A 73 12.42 5.82 -16.71
N ASP A 74 11.80 6.99 -16.49
CA ASP A 74 12.40 8.32 -16.66
C ASP A 74 12.87 8.94 -15.33
N GLY A 75 12.67 8.24 -14.21
CA GLY A 75 13.04 8.69 -12.87
C GLY A 75 11.96 9.53 -12.18
N TRP A 76 10.77 9.64 -12.77
CA TRP A 76 9.63 10.39 -12.25
C TRP A 76 8.44 9.48 -11.98
N VAL A 77 7.64 9.86 -10.98
CA VAL A 77 6.36 9.20 -10.70
C VAL A 77 5.25 10.19 -10.50
N ASN A 78 4.03 9.74 -10.79
CA ASN A 78 2.86 10.57 -10.60
C ASN A 78 2.53 10.70 -9.12
N CYS A 79 2.18 11.91 -8.73
CA CYS A 79 1.84 12.28 -7.38
C CYS A 79 0.59 13.16 -7.39
N ARG A 80 -0.10 13.19 -6.26
CA ARG A 80 -1.31 13.97 -6.08
C ARG A 80 -1.18 14.90 -4.88
N ALA A 81 -1.67 16.12 -5.05
CA ALA A 81 -1.78 17.08 -3.97
C ALA A 81 -3.07 17.88 -4.10
N ASP A 82 -3.63 18.32 -2.98
CA ASP A 82 -4.75 19.27 -3.00
C ASP A 82 -4.21 20.70 -2.90
N ASP A 83 -4.85 21.62 -3.60
CA ASP A 83 -4.67 23.05 -3.35
C ASP A 83 -5.43 23.51 -2.08
N ARG A 84 -5.39 24.83 -1.80
CA ARG A 84 -6.12 25.42 -0.66
C ARG A 84 -7.64 25.39 -0.83
N THR A 85 -8.14 25.21 -2.05
CA THR A 85 -9.57 25.13 -2.37
C THR A 85 -10.10 23.70 -2.36
N GLY A 86 -9.22 22.71 -2.15
CA GLY A 86 -9.55 21.29 -2.19
C GLY A 86 -9.60 20.72 -3.62
N GLN A 87 -9.05 21.44 -4.60
CA GLN A 87 -8.89 20.96 -5.96
C GLN A 87 -7.69 20.01 -6.03
N LEU A 88 -7.96 18.81 -6.55
CA LEU A 88 -6.93 17.79 -6.79
C LEU A 88 -6.03 18.22 -7.96
N LEU A 89 -4.73 18.26 -7.70
CA LEU A 89 -3.67 18.55 -8.67
C LEU A 89 -2.83 17.29 -8.91
N TYR A 90 -2.49 17.07 -10.18
CA TYR A 90 -1.59 16.02 -10.60
C TYR A 90 -0.19 16.59 -10.80
N LEU A 91 0.78 15.96 -10.16
CA LEU A 91 2.18 16.38 -10.16
C LEU A 91 3.04 15.18 -10.59
N GLU A 92 4.23 15.47 -11.09
CA GLU A 92 5.28 14.48 -11.28
C GLU A 92 6.42 14.80 -10.33
N CYS A 93 6.83 13.83 -9.51
CA CYS A 93 7.93 14.00 -8.56
C CYS A 93 9.08 13.05 -8.88
N PRO A 94 10.33 13.52 -8.77
CA PRO A 94 11.48 12.66 -9.01
C PRO A 94 11.71 11.75 -7.81
N TYR A 95 12.13 10.50 -8.07
CA TYR A 95 12.56 9.55 -7.03
C TYR A 95 14.03 9.15 -7.16
N GLN A 96 14.64 9.36 -8.33
CA GLN A 96 16.07 9.11 -8.57
C GLN A 96 16.88 10.39 -8.77
N VAL A 97 16.25 11.48 -9.24
CA VAL A 97 16.93 12.75 -9.52
C VAL A 97 16.88 13.65 -8.29
N THR A 98 18.03 13.93 -7.68
CA THR A 98 18.11 14.64 -6.38
C THR A 98 18.02 16.15 -6.47
N ASP A 99 18.32 16.73 -7.63
CA ASP A 99 18.43 18.19 -7.82
C ASP A 99 17.19 18.81 -8.47
N GLN A 100 16.13 18.03 -8.64
CA GLN A 100 14.90 18.45 -9.28
C GLN A 100 13.74 18.42 -8.29
N GLU A 101 12.89 19.44 -8.38
CA GLU A 101 11.65 19.51 -7.61
C GLU A 101 10.50 18.83 -8.38
N CYS A 102 9.39 18.58 -7.69
CA CYS A 102 8.17 18.15 -8.37
C CYS A 102 7.71 19.20 -9.38
N ARG A 103 7.03 18.75 -10.44
CA ARG A 103 6.47 19.62 -11.47
C ARG A 103 4.98 19.35 -11.67
N TYR A 104 4.26 20.34 -12.16
CA TYR A 104 2.87 20.15 -12.56
C TYR A 104 2.80 19.24 -13.78
N ARG A 105 1.86 18.30 -13.76
CA ARG A 105 1.56 17.44 -14.90
C ARG A 105 0.46 18.13 -15.72
N ASP A 106 0.77 18.41 -16.98
CA ASP A 106 -0.17 19.02 -17.95
C ASP A 106 -1.32 18.06 -18.31
#